data_AF-A0A2H3KVU0-F1
#
_entry.id   AF-A0A2H3KVU0-F1
#
_cell.length_a   1.000
_cell.length_b   1.000
_cell.length_c   1.000
_cell.angle_alpha   90.00
_cell.angle_beta   90.00
_cell.angle_gamma   90.00
#
_symmetry.space_group_name_H-M   'P 1'
#
loop_
_entity.id
_entity.type
_entity.pdbx_description
1 polymer ?
#
loop_
_entity_poly.entity_id
_entity_poly.type
_entity_poly.pdbx_seq_one_letter_code
_entity_poly.pdbx_strand_id
1 'polypeptide(L)'
;MAGRTTTAMDPGQILTEAGADTFRGELLSAHAVRCQNLWLATATVYHDGAAEIAIWCSLNPVHGRWDAEIYYFSFEQAVRALREYEETGNIPEGE
;
A
#
# COMPACT_ATOMS: atom_id res chain seq x y z
N MET A 1 -12.43 -19.27 -5.55
CA MET A 1 -11.32 -18.35 -5.22
C MET A 1 -11.82 -17.47 -4.10
N ALA A 2 -11.29 -17.60 -2.87
CA ALA A 2 -11.66 -16.69 -1.79
C ALA A 2 -11.21 -15.29 -2.21
N GLY A 3 -12.14 -14.36 -2.38
CA GLY A 3 -11.84 -13.00 -2.82
C GLY A 3 -10.98 -12.32 -1.76
N ARG A 4 -9.84 -11.78 -2.17
CA ARG A 4 -9.00 -10.92 -1.32
C ARG A 4 -9.85 -9.73 -0.87
N THR A 5 -10.11 -9.62 0.43
CA THR A 5 -10.80 -8.48 1.04
C THR A 5 -9.91 -7.25 0.92
N THR A 6 -10.51 -6.08 0.69
CA THR A 6 -9.80 -4.81 0.62
C THR A 6 -10.25 -3.93 1.78
N THR A 7 -9.32 -3.58 2.65
CA THR A 7 -9.54 -2.68 3.78
C THR A 7 -9.33 -1.25 3.31
N ALA A 8 -10.34 -0.40 3.54
CA ALA A 8 -10.25 1.02 3.21
C ALA A 8 -9.44 1.76 4.28
N MET A 9 -8.61 2.70 3.85
CA MET A 9 -7.96 3.69 4.71
C MET A 9 -8.29 5.10 4.21
N ASP A 10 -8.37 6.03 5.14
CA ASP A 10 -8.57 7.44 4.83
C ASP A 10 -7.23 8.14 4.51
N PRO A 11 -7.22 9.13 3.61
CA PRO A 11 -6.03 9.97 3.40
C PRO A 11 -5.58 10.62 4.70
N GLY A 12 -4.27 10.60 4.96
CA GLY A 12 -3.64 11.06 6.18
C GLY A 12 -3.54 9.99 7.27
N GLN A 13 -4.26 8.86 7.16
CA GLN A 13 -4.24 7.83 8.19
C GLN A 13 -2.86 7.16 8.28
N ILE A 14 -2.20 6.89 7.14
CA ILE A 14 -0.87 6.25 7.09
C ILE A 14 0.23 7.11 7.74
N LEU A 15 0.01 8.42 7.87
CA LEU A 15 0.93 9.35 8.54
C LEU A 15 1.03 9.09 10.04
N THR A 16 0.01 8.45 10.63
CA THR A 16 -0.02 8.09 12.05
C THR A 16 0.61 6.72 12.30
N GLU A 17 1.05 6.46 13.53
CA GLU A 17 1.52 5.12 13.93
C GLU A 17 0.39 4.10 13.89
N ALA A 18 -0.80 4.45 14.41
CA ALA A 18 -1.96 3.58 14.38
C ALA A 18 -2.39 3.18 12.96
N GLY A 19 -2.28 4.10 11.99
CA GLY A 19 -2.52 3.79 10.58
C GLY A 19 -1.46 2.89 9.97
N ALA A 20 -0.19 3.09 10.30
CA ALA A 20 0.89 2.20 9.86
C ALA A 20 0.75 0.78 10.43
N ASP A 21 0.33 0.66 11.69
CA ASP A 21 0.05 -0.63 12.32
C ASP A 21 -1.14 -1.33 11.68
N THR A 22 -2.21 -0.58 11.37
CA THR A 22 -3.37 -1.09 10.63
C THR A 22 -2.93 -1.61 9.25
N PHE A 23 -2.18 -0.80 8.50
CA PHE A 23 -1.63 -1.18 7.20
C PHE A 23 -0.86 -2.50 7.26
N ARG A 24 0.06 -2.63 8.23
CA ARG A 24 0.85 -3.85 8.41
C ARG A 24 -0.04 -5.05 8.77
N GLY A 25 -0.94 -4.90 9.73
CA GLY A 25 -1.80 -5.99 10.20
C GLY A 25 -2.74 -6.52 9.11
N GLU A 26 -3.33 -5.62 8.32
CA GLU A 26 -4.22 -5.98 7.22
C GLU A 26 -3.47 -6.72 6.10
N LEU A 27 -2.30 -6.20 5.70
CA LEU A 27 -1.49 -6.85 4.66
C LEU A 27 -0.98 -8.24 5.07
N LEU A 28 -0.59 -8.41 6.34
CA LEU A 28 -0.19 -9.72 6.88
C LEU A 28 -1.37 -10.70 6.96
N SER A 29 -2.60 -10.20 7.07
CA SER A 29 -3.83 -11.00 7.06
C SER A 29 -4.30 -11.37 5.64
N ALA A 30 -3.43 -11.24 4.64
CA ALA A 30 -3.69 -11.45 3.23
C ALA A 30 -4.75 -10.52 2.61
N HIS A 31 -5.07 -9.41 3.27
CA HIS A 31 -5.96 -8.38 2.73
C HIS A 31 -5.18 -7.42 1.81
N ALA A 32 -5.90 -6.71 0.94
CA ALA A 32 -5.41 -5.51 0.29
C ALA A 32 -5.76 -4.30 1.16
N VAL A 33 -4.98 -3.22 1.08
CA VAL A 33 -5.28 -1.95 1.76
C VAL A 33 -5.38 -0.87 0.69
N ARG A 34 -6.43 -0.05 0.72
CA ARG A 34 -6.65 0.97 -0.31
C ARG A 34 -6.97 2.32 0.32
N CYS A 35 -6.22 3.35 -0.06
CA CYS A 35 -6.54 4.74 0.22
C CYS A 35 -7.17 5.38 -1.01
N GLN A 36 -8.50 5.31 -1.09
CA GLN A 36 -9.31 5.92 -2.15
C GLN A 36 -8.71 5.74 -3.56
N ASN A 37 -8.34 6.84 -4.24
CA ASN A 37 -7.66 6.85 -5.54
C ASN A 37 -6.19 7.24 -5.42
N LEU A 38 -5.66 7.43 -4.21
CA LEU A 38 -4.26 7.78 -3.97
C LEU A 38 -3.39 6.56 -4.15
N TRP A 39 -3.66 5.48 -3.42
CA TRP A 39 -2.88 4.26 -3.53
C TRP A 39 -3.66 3.00 -3.14
N LEU A 40 -3.13 1.86 -3.58
CA LEU A 40 -3.55 0.51 -3.22
C LEU A 40 -2.28 -0.27 -2.88
N ALA A 41 -2.31 -1.06 -1.81
CA ALA A 41 -1.23 -1.93 -1.41
C ALA A 41 -1.72 -3.37 -1.27
N THR A 42 -0.87 -4.32 -1.68
CA THR A 42 -1.03 -5.74 -1.35
C THR A 42 0.28 -6.31 -0.87
N ALA A 43 0.23 -7.42 -0.13
CA ALA A 43 1.41 -8.16 0.25
C ALA A 43 1.33 -9.62 -0.23
N THR A 44 2.49 -10.14 -0.59
CA THR A 44 2.73 -11.57 -0.81
C THR A 44 3.75 -12.02 0.22
N VAL A 45 3.36 -12.95 1.08
CA VAL A 45 4.26 -13.54 2.08
C VAL A 45 4.73 -14.90 1.57
N TYR A 46 6.05 -15.07 1.49
CA TYR A 46 6.71 -16.28 1.03
C TYR A 46 6.91 -17.29 2.17
N HIS A 47 7.23 -18.53 1.80
CA HIS A 47 7.36 -19.66 2.73
C HIS A 47 8.48 -19.51 3.78
N ASP A 48 9.49 -18.69 3.48
CA ASP A 48 10.61 -18.34 4.35
C ASP A 48 10.29 -17.14 5.28
N GLY A 49 9.08 -16.59 5.18
CA GLY A 49 8.63 -15.42 5.92
C GLY A 49 9.01 -14.09 5.29
N ALA A 50 9.68 -14.08 4.12
CA ALA A 50 9.89 -12.85 3.37
C ALA A 50 8.55 -12.29 2.89
N ALA A 51 8.42 -10.97 2.88
CA ALA A 51 7.22 -10.29 2.40
C ALA A 51 7.59 -9.31 1.28
N GLU A 52 6.84 -9.38 0.18
CA GLU A 52 6.89 -8.40 -0.88
C GLU A 52 5.60 -7.59 -0.85
N ILE A 53 5.74 -6.27 -0.83
CA ILE A 53 4.63 -5.32 -0.81
C ILE A 53 4.58 -4.64 -2.16
N ALA A 54 3.50 -4.84 -2.89
CA ALA A 54 3.21 -4.13 -4.13
C ALA A 54 2.30 -2.93 -3.82
N ILE A 55 2.70 -1.74 -4.26
CA ILE A 55 1.97 -0.50 -4.11
C ILE A 55 1.68 0.07 -5.49
N TRP A 56 0.40 0.32 -5.76
CA TRP A 56 -0.03 1.09 -6.92
C TRP A 56 -0.41 2.50 -6.50
N CYS A 57 0.07 3.52 -7.20
CA CYS A 57 -0.15 4.94 -6.88
C CYS A 57 -0.86 5.68 -8.01
N SER A 58 -1.63 6.71 -7.65
CA SER A 58 -2.42 7.57 -8.53
C SER A 58 -3.35 6.77 -9.47
N LEU A 59 -4.54 6.42 -8.97
CA LEU A 59 -5.56 5.81 -9.82
C LEU A 59 -6.13 6.88 -10.76
N ASN A 60 -5.89 6.73 -12.05
CA ASN A 60 -6.51 7.53 -13.08
C ASN A 60 -7.98 7.08 -13.28
N PRO A 61 -8.98 7.86 -12.85
CA PRO A 61 -10.37 7.42 -12.89
C PRO A 61 -10.95 7.39 -14.31
N VAL A 62 -10.33 8.12 -15.26
CA VAL A 62 -10.77 8.16 -16.66
C VAL A 62 -10.41 6.86 -17.37
N HIS A 63 -9.22 6.34 -17.10
CA HIS A 63 -8.71 5.13 -17.74
C HIS A 63 -8.84 3.87 -16.90
N GLY A 64 -9.19 4.00 -15.61
CA GLY A 64 -9.32 2.87 -14.68
C GLY A 64 -8.00 2.15 -14.43
N ARG A 65 -6.86 2.86 -14.47
CA ARG A 65 -5.53 2.29 -14.26
C ARG A 65 -4.73 3.11 -13.26
N TRP A 66 -3.80 2.46 -12.58
CA TRP A 66 -2.81 3.12 -11.75
C TRP A 66 -1.67 3.66 -12.62
N ASP A 67 -1.15 4.83 -12.27
CA ASP A 67 -0.09 5.48 -13.04
C ASP A 67 1.31 4.95 -12.65
N ALA A 68 1.45 4.37 -11.47
CA ALA A 68 2.69 3.73 -11.02
C ALA A 68 2.43 2.44 -10.23
N GLU A 69 3.40 1.54 -10.29
CA GLU A 69 3.47 0.30 -9.50
C GLU A 69 4.89 0.15 -8.96
N ILE A 70 5.01 -0.05 -7.65
CA ILE A 70 6.26 0.00 -6.90
C ILE A 70 6.30 -1.19 -5.93
N TYR A 71 7.47 -1.77 -5.74
CA TYR A 71 7.65 -2.93 -4.85
C TYR A 71 8.60 -2.60 -3.70
N TYR A 72 8.32 -3.17 -2.53
CA TYR A 72 9.16 -3.08 -1.34
C TYR A 72 9.29 -4.44 -0.67
N PHE A 73 10.47 -4.74 -0.12
CA PHE A 73 10.73 -5.97 0.64
C PHE A 73 10.64 -5.76 2.16
N SER A 74 10.21 -4.58 2.59
CA SER A 74 10.01 -4.22 3.99
C SER A 74 8.75 -3.37 4.16
N PHE A 75 7.93 -3.73 5.15
CA PHE A 75 6.79 -2.91 5.58
C PHE A 75 7.23 -1.51 6.02
N GLU A 76 8.40 -1.36 6.62
CA GLU A 76 8.90 -0.07 7.08
C GLU A 76 9.20 0.87 5.91
N GLN A 77 9.83 0.36 4.85
CA GLN A 77 10.11 1.11 3.63
C GLN A 77 8.81 1.47 2.90
N ALA A 78 7.89 0.51 2.78
CA ALA A 78 6.57 0.72 2.19
C ALA A 78 5.78 1.82 2.93
N VAL A 79 5.75 1.78 4.27
CA VAL A 79 5.09 2.81 5.09
C VAL A 79 5.77 4.17 4.90
N ARG A 80 7.10 4.23 4.95
CA ARG A 80 7.85 5.48 4.75
C ARG A 80 7.54 6.11 3.39
N ALA A 81 7.54 5.32 2.33
CA ALA A 81 7.22 5.76 0.98
C ALA A 81 5.78 6.28 0.86
N LEU A 82 4.80 5.58 1.45
CA LEU A 82 3.41 6.03 1.46
C LEU A 82 3.21 7.32 2.27
N ARG A 83 3.93 7.47 3.38
CA ARG A 83 3.89 8.72 4.16
C ARG A 83 4.42 9.90 3.36
N GLU A 84 5.59 9.74 2.75
CA GLU A 84 6.16 10.77 1.89
C GLU A 84 5.24 11.10 0.70
N TYR A 85 4.64 10.07 0.09
CA TYR A 85 3.68 10.27 -1.00
C TYR A 85 2.44 11.05 -0.56
N GLU A 86 1.83 10.71 0.57
CA GLU A 86 0.67 11.45 1.07
C GLU A 86 1.01 12.87 1.54
N GLU A 87 2.21 13.10 2.07
CA GLU A 87 2.67 14.43 2.49
C GLU A 87 3.02 15.35 1.32
N THR A 88 3.61 14.80 0.26
CA THR A 88 4.21 15.61 -0.82
C THR A 88 3.46 15.50 -2.14
N GLY A 89 2.68 14.45 -2.35
CA GLY A 89 2.09 14.08 -3.64
C GLY A 89 3.08 13.45 -4.62
N ASN A 90 4.35 13.27 -4.25
CA ASN A 90 5.37 12.68 -5.13
C ASN A 90 5.26 11.16 -5.12
N ILE A 91 5.05 10.58 -6.31
CA ILE A 91 4.99 9.12 -6.48
C ILE A 91 6.34 8.52 -6.05
N PRO A 92 6.36 7.48 -5.19
CA PRO A 92 7.60 6.86 -4.77
C PRO A 92 8.34 6.20 -5.94
N GLU A 93 9.67 6.20 -5.92
CA GLU A 93 10.49 5.69 -7.04
C GLU A 93 10.76 4.17 -6.96
N GLY A 94 10.46 3.53 -5.81
CA GLY A 94 10.81 2.13 -5.56
C GLY A 94 12.29 1.89 -5.29
N GLU A 95 12.62 0.67 -4.83
CA GLU A 95 14.00 0.19 -4.68
C GLU A 95 14.23 -1.08 -5.51
#